data_AF-A0A1S3XRG2-F1
#
_entry.id   AF-A0A1S3XRG2-F1
#
_cell.length_a   1.000
_cell.length_b   1.000
_cell.length_c   1.000
_cell.angle_alpha   90.00
_cell.angle_beta   90.00
_cell.angle_gamma   90.00
#
_symmetry.space_group_name_H-M   'P 1'
#
loop_
_entity.id
_entity.type
_entity.pdbx_description
1 polymer ?
#
loop_
_entity_poly.entity_id
_entity_poly.type
_entity_poly.pdbx_seq_one_letter_code
_entity_poly.pdbx_strand_id
1 'polypeptide(L)'
;MRAVGEDVTLDINAKFLKRLQRVITQIQDDHANVKNESEEITDVFVNFYKDLLGHGEGPISRAVRSILQHGQILTEEHQIKLLQPYTSIEVKKVMFIIDINKNPGPDSYGSEFFKAAWEIISSDITEAILEFFSNGQLLQQVNATMIALIPKVETPLNASQYRPISCFNMVYKCTTKIICNRLKEIIPNIVAENQTAFMQGRTMMQNMLICHDILRHYNRKTLPSCMMKIDLRKAYDMGHLSSVRRVLEALNHFSSATGLIANLDKSSIFVAGVDLATRNLLKEYTWFSLGEFPTRYLGLPLSYKK
;
A
#
# COMPACT_ATOMS: atom_id res chain seq x y z
N MET A 1 -40.23 -31.24 0.64
CA MET A 1 -40.22 -29.77 0.49
C MET A 1 -39.89 -29.12 1.83
N ARG A 2 -38.62 -29.23 2.27
CA ARG A 2 -38.04 -28.64 3.50
C ARG A 2 -36.57 -29.10 3.57
N ALA A 3 -35.69 -28.44 2.82
CA ALA A 3 -34.22 -28.64 2.89
C ALA A 3 -33.41 -27.57 2.12
N VAL A 4 -34.04 -26.47 1.67
CA VAL A 4 -33.33 -25.40 0.92
C VAL A 4 -33.22 -24.11 1.75
N GLY A 5 -33.89 -24.05 2.90
CA GLY A 5 -33.92 -22.85 3.76
C GLY A 5 -32.84 -22.81 4.84
N GLU A 6 -32.38 -23.95 5.38
CA GLU A 6 -31.47 -23.95 6.55
C GLU A 6 -30.02 -23.60 6.17
N ASP A 7 -29.52 -24.07 5.03
CA ASP A 7 -28.14 -23.80 4.57
C ASP A 7 -27.89 -22.33 4.19
N VAL A 8 -28.88 -21.67 3.58
CA VAL A 8 -28.79 -20.24 3.25
C VAL A 8 -28.80 -19.38 4.52
N THR A 9 -29.58 -19.79 5.52
CA THR A 9 -29.70 -19.08 6.80
C THR A 9 -28.43 -19.23 7.66
N LEU A 10 -27.76 -20.39 7.61
CA LEU A 10 -26.48 -20.64 8.27
C LEU A 10 -25.32 -19.83 7.66
N ASP A 11 -25.23 -19.71 6.33
CA ASP A 11 -24.18 -18.91 5.67
C ASP A 11 -24.42 -17.39 5.84
N ILE A 12 -25.69 -16.94 5.86
CA ILE A 12 -26.05 -15.56 6.20
C ILE A 12 -25.66 -15.26 7.65
N ASN A 13 -25.96 -16.16 8.60
CA ASN A 13 -25.60 -15.99 10.00
C ASN A 13 -24.07 -16.01 10.22
N ALA A 14 -23.32 -16.86 9.51
CA ALA A 14 -21.86 -16.88 9.59
C ALA A 14 -21.22 -15.61 9.00
N LYS A 15 -21.75 -15.09 7.87
CA LYS A 15 -21.33 -13.80 7.29
C LYS A 15 -21.74 -12.61 8.17
N PHE A 16 -22.90 -12.68 8.81
CA PHE A 16 -23.40 -11.67 9.75
C PHE A 16 -22.58 -11.66 11.05
N LEU A 17 -22.27 -12.81 11.63
CA LEU A 17 -21.39 -12.95 12.79
C LEU A 17 -19.95 -12.51 12.46
N LYS A 18 -19.41 -12.82 11.27
CA LYS A 18 -18.13 -12.27 10.78
C LYS A 18 -18.19 -10.76 10.56
N ARG A 19 -19.36 -10.18 10.22
CA ARG A 19 -19.56 -8.73 10.12
C ARG A 19 -19.63 -8.08 11.50
N LEU A 20 -20.31 -8.70 12.47
CA LEU A 20 -20.35 -8.25 13.86
C LEU A 20 -18.98 -8.31 14.53
N GLN A 21 -18.18 -9.35 14.26
CA GLN A 21 -16.77 -9.45 14.70
C GLN A 21 -15.85 -8.39 14.09
N ARG A 22 -16.29 -7.69 13.03
CA ARG A 22 -15.54 -6.60 12.38
C ARG A 22 -15.95 -5.21 12.85
N VAL A 23 -17.06 -5.09 13.58
CA VAL A 23 -17.44 -3.83 14.20
C VAL A 23 -16.61 -3.68 15.46
N ILE A 24 -15.73 -2.69 15.47
CA ILE A 24 -14.93 -2.37 16.65
C ILE A 24 -15.87 -1.65 17.62
N THR A 25 -16.26 -2.36 18.68
CA THR A 25 -17.16 -1.84 19.71
C THR A 25 -16.43 -1.19 20.87
N GLN A 26 -15.17 -1.56 21.08
CA GLN A 26 -14.31 -0.99 22.11
C GLN A 26 -12.84 -1.05 21.69
N ILE A 27 -12.04 -0.09 22.18
CA ILE A 27 -10.58 -0.04 21.99
C ILE A 27 -9.93 0.56 23.24
N GLN A 28 -8.74 0.10 23.60
CA GLN A 28 -7.92 0.74 24.64
C GLN A 28 -7.03 1.83 24.05
N ASP A 29 -7.02 3.00 24.69
CA ASP A 29 -6.06 4.07 24.43
C ASP A 29 -4.68 3.77 25.04
N ASP A 30 -3.71 4.67 24.81
CA ASP A 30 -2.32 4.50 25.31
C ASP A 30 -2.21 4.56 26.84
N HIS A 31 -3.26 5.03 27.53
CA HIS A 31 -3.37 5.05 28.98
C HIS A 31 -4.16 3.86 29.54
N ALA A 32 -4.45 2.86 28.70
CA ALA A 32 -5.25 1.68 29.02
C ALA A 32 -6.72 1.97 29.39
N ASN A 33 -7.25 3.15 29.04
CA ASN A 33 -8.68 3.42 29.19
C ASN A 33 -9.45 2.82 28.01
N VAL A 34 -10.58 2.19 28.31
CA VAL A 34 -11.45 1.61 27.30
C VAL A 34 -12.37 2.68 26.74
N LYS A 35 -12.34 2.84 25.42
CA LYS A 35 -13.18 3.74 24.63
C LYS A 35 -14.21 2.95 23.87
N ASN A 36 -15.48 3.35 23.96
CA ASN A 36 -16.63 2.61 23.43
C ASN A 36 -17.47 3.43 22.45
N GLU A 37 -17.28 4.75 22.41
CA GLU A 37 -17.98 5.61 21.47
C GLU A 37 -17.27 5.62 20.11
N SER A 38 -18.04 5.66 19.02
CA SER A 38 -17.49 5.59 17.65
C SER A 38 -16.50 6.72 17.34
N GLU A 39 -16.70 7.91 17.89
CA GLU A 39 -15.79 9.05 17.71
C GLU A 39 -14.49 8.82 18.48
N GLU A 40 -14.56 8.41 19.75
CA GLU A 40 -13.38 8.09 20.56
C GLU A 40 -12.55 6.93 19.99
N ILE A 41 -13.21 5.87 19.48
CA ILE A 41 -12.52 4.75 18.83
C ILE A 41 -11.75 5.24 17.59
N THR A 42 -12.38 6.11 16.79
CA THR A 42 -11.74 6.69 15.60
C THR A 42 -10.52 7.52 16.00
N ASP A 43 -10.64 8.35 17.03
CA ASP A 43 -9.55 9.19 17.52
C ASP A 43 -8.36 8.36 18.02
N VAL A 44 -8.61 7.25 18.73
CA VAL A 44 -7.55 6.33 19.17
C VAL A 44 -6.76 5.78 17.98
N PHE A 45 -7.44 5.34 16.92
CA PHE A 45 -6.74 4.86 15.72
C PHE A 45 -5.98 5.98 15.00
N VAL A 46 -6.62 7.14 14.84
CA VAL A 46 -6.02 8.29 14.16
C VAL A 46 -4.76 8.74 14.91
N ASN A 47 -4.81 8.92 16.22
CA ASN A 47 -3.67 9.32 17.03
C ASN A 47 -2.57 8.26 17.01
N PHE A 48 -2.92 6.99 17.17
CA PHE A 48 -1.95 5.90 17.09
C PHE A 48 -1.17 5.85 15.77
N TYR A 49 -1.84 6.03 14.63
CA TYR A 49 -1.16 6.07 13.33
C TYR A 49 -0.48 7.41 13.06
N LYS A 50 -0.95 8.52 13.65
CA LYS A 50 -0.25 9.82 13.61
C LYS A 50 1.09 9.74 14.31
N ASP A 51 1.14 9.23 15.54
CA ASP A 51 2.38 9.13 16.32
C ASP A 51 3.39 8.17 15.68
N LEU A 52 2.90 7.17 14.96
CA LEU A 52 3.76 6.28 14.19
C LEU A 52 4.49 6.99 13.03
N LEU A 53 3.89 8.04 12.48
CA LEU A 53 4.36 8.82 11.34
C LEU A 53 5.19 10.04 11.82
N GLY A 54 6.36 9.86 12.45
CA GLY A 54 7.28 11.00 12.59
C GLY A 54 8.32 11.05 13.71
N HIS A 55 8.46 10.06 14.59
CA HIS A 55 9.35 10.20 15.77
C HIS A 55 10.80 9.69 15.59
N GLY A 56 11.35 9.71 14.37
CA GLY A 56 12.75 9.32 14.17
C GLY A 56 13.71 10.50 14.38
N GLU A 57 14.23 10.73 15.58
CA GLU A 57 15.41 11.59 15.74
C GLU A 57 16.68 10.76 15.56
N GLY A 58 17.32 10.88 14.39
CA GLY A 58 18.64 10.30 14.18
C GLY A 58 19.15 10.49 12.75
N PRO A 59 20.45 10.77 12.55
CA PRO A 59 21.02 10.86 11.21
C PRO A 59 20.94 9.49 10.52
N ILE A 60 20.13 9.38 9.47
CA ILE A 60 20.13 8.18 8.63
C ILE A 60 21.50 8.06 7.96
N SER A 61 22.23 7.00 8.33
CA SER A 61 23.53 6.67 7.75
C SER A 61 23.47 6.65 6.21
N ARG A 62 24.44 7.30 5.58
CA ARG A 62 24.64 7.39 4.12
C ARG A 62 25.03 6.04 3.47
N ALA A 63 25.10 4.96 4.24
CA ALA A 63 25.61 3.64 3.83
C ALA A 63 24.95 3.05 2.56
N VAL A 64 23.76 3.52 2.17
CA VAL A 64 23.02 2.97 1.03
C VAL A 64 23.64 3.34 -0.33
N ARG A 65 24.34 4.48 -0.48
CA ARG A 65 24.82 4.92 -1.81
C ARG A 65 25.88 3.99 -2.40
N SER A 66 26.84 3.52 -1.59
CA SER A 66 27.87 2.61 -2.06
C SER A 66 27.27 1.26 -2.49
N ILE A 67 26.25 0.76 -1.77
CA ILE A 67 25.56 -0.49 -2.13
C ILE A 67 24.78 -0.32 -3.45
N LEU A 68 24.05 0.80 -3.61
CA LEU A 68 23.28 1.06 -4.83
C LEU A 68 24.15 1.26 -6.08
N GLN A 69 25.34 1.85 -5.92
CA GLN A 69 26.28 2.07 -7.04
C GLN A 69 26.82 0.78 -7.66
N HIS A 70 26.84 -0.32 -6.90
CA HIS A 70 27.28 -1.63 -7.39
C HIS A 70 26.10 -2.55 -7.75
N GLY A 71 24.86 -2.03 -7.67
CA GLY A 71 23.66 -2.76 -8.04
C GLY A 71 23.54 -2.96 -9.55
N GLN A 72 22.77 -3.97 -9.94
CA GLN A 72 22.42 -4.17 -11.35
C GLN A 72 21.55 -3.02 -11.85
N ILE A 73 21.87 -2.52 -13.05
CA ILE A 73 21.12 -1.47 -13.74
C ILE A 73 20.34 -2.06 -14.92
N LEU A 74 19.34 -1.32 -15.39
CA LEU A 74 18.53 -1.73 -16.53
C LEU A 74 19.35 -1.72 -17.82
N THR A 75 19.28 -2.82 -18.58
CA THR A 75 19.76 -2.87 -19.97
C THR A 75 18.89 -1.99 -20.87
N GLU A 76 19.39 -1.63 -22.05
CA GLU A 76 18.61 -0.88 -23.04
C GLU A 76 17.32 -1.62 -23.43
N GLU A 77 17.39 -2.95 -23.58
CA GLU A 77 16.21 -3.78 -23.86
C GLU A 77 15.14 -3.66 -22.77
N HIS A 78 15.53 -3.69 -21.48
CA HIS A 78 14.60 -3.48 -20.38
C HIS A 78 13.96 -2.09 -20.43
N GLN A 79 14.75 -1.05 -20.74
CA GLN A 79 14.27 0.32 -20.84
C GLN A 79 13.24 0.45 -21.98
N ILE A 80 13.56 -0.06 -23.17
CA ILE A 80 12.65 -0.05 -24.33
C ILE A 80 11.33 -0.74 -24.00
N LYS A 81 11.38 -1.84 -23.24
CA LYS A 81 10.18 -2.58 -22.81
C LYS A 81 9.32 -1.79 -21.82
N LEU A 82 9.93 -1.10 -20.86
CA LEU A 82 9.22 -0.23 -19.90
C LEU A 82 8.53 0.95 -20.59
N LEU A 83 9.15 1.49 -21.63
CA LEU A 83 8.70 2.67 -22.35
C LEU A 83 7.66 2.39 -23.44
N GLN A 84 7.28 1.12 -23.65
CA GLN A 84 6.23 0.79 -24.63
C GLN A 84 4.91 1.50 -24.31
N PRO A 85 4.13 1.91 -25.32
CA PRO A 85 2.82 2.49 -25.07
C PRO A 85 1.90 1.47 -24.38
N TYR A 86 1.05 1.96 -23.46
CA TYR A 86 -0.02 1.15 -22.89
C TYR A 86 -1.14 0.97 -23.92
N THR A 87 -1.76 -0.20 -23.95
CA THR A 87 -2.76 -0.54 -24.99
C THR A 87 -4.10 -0.95 -24.39
N SER A 88 -5.17 -0.79 -25.16
CA SER A 88 -6.52 -1.26 -24.80
C SER A 88 -6.56 -2.77 -24.51
N ILE A 89 -5.76 -3.55 -25.25
CA ILE A 89 -5.61 -4.99 -25.05
C ILE A 89 -5.04 -5.29 -23.65
N GLU A 90 -4.03 -4.53 -23.22
CA GLU A 90 -3.45 -4.65 -21.89
C GLU A 90 -4.47 -4.35 -20.79
N VAL A 91 -5.26 -3.28 -20.97
CA VAL A 91 -6.33 -2.90 -20.03
C VAL A 91 -7.36 -4.03 -19.90
N LYS A 92 -7.90 -4.54 -21.02
CA LYS A 92 -8.87 -5.65 -21.01
C LYS A 92 -8.29 -6.88 -20.34
N LYS A 93 -7.06 -7.27 -20.72
CA LYS A 93 -6.37 -8.43 -20.14
C LYS A 93 -6.24 -8.30 -18.62
N VAL A 94 -5.81 -7.13 -18.13
CA VAL A 94 -5.67 -6.90 -16.69
C VAL A 94 -7.01 -6.92 -15.97
N MET A 95 -8.04 -6.25 -16.50
CA MET A 95 -9.38 -6.25 -15.90
C MET A 95 -9.92 -7.67 -15.71
N PHE A 96 -9.75 -8.54 -16.71
CA PHE A 96 -10.23 -9.92 -16.65
C PHE A 96 -9.40 -10.84 -15.74
N ILE A 97 -8.11 -10.54 -15.54
CA ILE A 97 -7.23 -11.28 -14.61
C ILE A 97 -7.53 -10.95 -13.15
N ILE A 98 -8.05 -9.74 -12.84
CA ILE A 98 -8.35 -9.38 -11.44
C ILE A 98 -9.45 -10.32 -10.91
N ASP A 99 -9.19 -10.96 -9.78
CA ASP A 99 -10.11 -11.90 -9.13
C ASP A 99 -11.46 -11.23 -8.78
N ILE A 100 -12.56 -11.98 -8.93
CA ILE A 100 -13.94 -11.52 -8.64
C ILE A 100 -14.16 -11.24 -7.15
N ASN A 101 -13.42 -11.90 -6.27
CA ASN A 101 -13.52 -11.76 -4.82
C ASN A 101 -12.67 -10.61 -4.27
N LYS A 102 -12.08 -9.76 -5.12
CA LYS A 102 -11.41 -8.55 -4.64
C LYS A 102 -12.44 -7.58 -4.10
N ASN A 103 -12.21 -7.11 -2.88
CA ASN A 103 -13.06 -6.10 -2.22
C ASN A 103 -13.26 -4.90 -3.15
N PRO A 104 -14.47 -4.34 -3.28
CA PRO A 104 -14.68 -3.09 -4.00
C PRO A 104 -14.06 -1.90 -3.25
N GLY A 105 -13.99 -0.75 -3.91
CA GLY A 105 -13.68 0.52 -3.25
C GLY A 105 -14.94 1.21 -2.74
N PRO A 106 -14.86 2.51 -2.41
CA PRO A 106 -16.02 3.31 -1.97
C PRO A 106 -17.19 3.32 -2.96
N ASP A 107 -16.94 3.11 -4.25
CA ASP A 107 -17.99 3.04 -5.28
C ASP A 107 -18.83 1.74 -5.23
N SER A 108 -18.43 0.77 -4.41
CA SER A 108 -19.07 -0.53 -4.24
C SER A 108 -19.08 -1.43 -5.48
N TYR A 109 -18.39 -1.07 -6.57
CA TYR A 109 -18.30 -1.90 -7.78
C TYR A 109 -17.08 -2.82 -7.72
N GLY A 110 -17.32 -4.13 -7.70
CA GLY A 110 -16.29 -5.17 -7.78
C GLY A 110 -15.90 -5.52 -9.21
N SER A 111 -14.85 -6.31 -9.41
CA SER A 111 -14.38 -6.69 -10.75
C SER A 111 -15.42 -7.50 -11.54
N GLU A 112 -16.31 -8.22 -10.88
CA GLU A 112 -17.43 -8.94 -11.50
C GLU A 112 -18.34 -8.01 -12.33
N PHE A 113 -18.68 -6.84 -11.77
CA PHE A 113 -19.48 -5.84 -12.48
C PHE A 113 -18.77 -5.39 -13.77
N PHE A 114 -17.48 -5.05 -13.69
CA PHE A 114 -16.73 -4.59 -14.86
C PHE A 114 -16.59 -5.66 -15.95
N LYS A 115 -16.47 -6.93 -15.55
CA LYS A 115 -16.42 -8.06 -16.50
C LYS A 115 -17.78 -8.30 -17.15
N ALA A 116 -18.86 -8.26 -16.37
CA ALA A 116 -20.22 -8.48 -16.87
C ALA A 116 -20.69 -7.34 -17.79
N ALA A 117 -20.38 -6.10 -17.44
CA ALA A 117 -20.77 -4.91 -18.21
C ALA A 117 -19.73 -4.49 -19.27
N TRP A 118 -18.70 -5.29 -19.52
CA TRP A 118 -17.53 -4.89 -20.32
C TRP A 118 -17.92 -4.37 -21.71
N GLU A 119 -18.84 -5.04 -22.39
CA GLU A 119 -19.28 -4.63 -23.75
C GLU A 119 -19.95 -3.25 -23.78
N ILE A 120 -20.43 -2.75 -22.63
CA ILE A 120 -21.06 -1.43 -22.50
C ILE A 120 -20.04 -0.37 -22.06
N ILE A 121 -19.26 -0.66 -21.01
CA ILE A 121 -18.42 0.36 -20.34
C ILE A 121 -16.94 0.33 -20.75
N SER A 122 -16.51 -0.65 -21.55
CA SER A 122 -15.08 -0.86 -21.83
C SER A 122 -14.42 0.31 -22.53
N SER A 123 -15.14 1.03 -23.39
CA SER A 123 -14.63 2.21 -24.09
C SER A 123 -14.18 3.26 -23.07
N ASP A 124 -15.11 3.72 -22.22
CA ASP A 124 -14.88 4.78 -21.24
C ASP A 124 -13.81 4.39 -20.22
N ILE A 125 -13.83 3.14 -19.73
CA ILE A 125 -12.84 2.65 -18.76
C ILE A 125 -11.45 2.56 -19.38
N THR A 126 -11.36 2.12 -20.65
CA THR A 126 -10.08 2.04 -21.34
C THR A 126 -9.52 3.42 -21.62
N GLU A 127 -10.35 4.34 -22.11
CA GLU A 127 -9.97 5.72 -22.36
C GLU A 127 -9.46 6.40 -21.09
N ALA A 128 -10.20 6.30 -19.97
CA ALA A 128 -9.79 6.88 -18.69
C ALA A 128 -8.44 6.33 -18.18
N ILE A 129 -8.18 5.04 -18.37
CA ILE A 129 -6.92 4.42 -17.95
C ILE A 129 -5.77 4.85 -18.87
N LEU A 130 -5.98 4.90 -20.19
CA LEU A 130 -4.96 5.31 -21.14
C LEU A 130 -4.65 6.81 -21.05
N GLU A 131 -5.67 7.64 -20.81
CA GLU A 131 -5.51 9.07 -20.54
C GLU A 131 -4.62 9.29 -19.29
N PHE A 132 -4.86 8.54 -18.21
CA PHE A 132 -3.98 8.59 -17.03
C PHE A 132 -2.53 8.29 -17.40
N PHE A 133 -2.27 7.33 -18.29
CA PHE A 133 -0.91 7.02 -18.72
C PHE A 133 -0.31 8.07 -19.66
N SER A 134 -1.13 8.89 -20.33
CA SER A 134 -0.63 9.98 -21.18
C SER A 134 -0.37 11.27 -20.41
N ASN A 135 -1.18 11.60 -19.40
CA ASN A 135 -1.12 12.89 -18.71
C ASN A 135 -0.78 12.80 -17.20
N GLY A 136 -0.72 11.59 -16.63
CA GLY A 136 -0.45 11.37 -15.20
C GLY A 136 -1.58 11.79 -14.26
N GLN A 137 -2.75 12.13 -14.79
CA GLN A 137 -3.88 12.63 -14.03
C GLN A 137 -4.94 11.56 -13.85
N LEU A 138 -5.31 11.31 -12.59
CA LEU A 138 -6.41 10.41 -12.24
C LEU A 138 -7.58 11.22 -11.68
N LEU A 139 -8.80 10.81 -12.03
CA LEU A 139 -10.01 11.38 -11.43
C LEU A 139 -10.03 11.14 -9.92
N GLN A 140 -10.45 12.16 -9.17
CA GLN A 140 -10.48 12.13 -7.71
C GLN A 140 -11.31 10.94 -7.20
N GLN A 141 -12.47 10.72 -7.84
CA GLN A 141 -13.42 9.68 -7.52
C GLN A 141 -12.81 8.30 -7.74
N VAL A 142 -11.95 8.12 -8.75
CA VAL A 142 -11.25 6.85 -8.99
C VAL A 142 -10.18 6.58 -7.93
N ASN A 143 -9.54 7.63 -7.41
CA ASN A 143 -8.56 7.53 -6.31
C ASN A 143 -9.22 7.33 -4.93
N ALA A 144 -10.56 7.29 -4.86
CA ALA A 144 -11.26 7.07 -3.60
C ALA A 144 -10.89 5.74 -2.95
N THR A 145 -10.57 5.83 -1.66
CA THR A 145 -10.06 4.70 -0.88
C THR A 145 -10.79 4.61 0.45
N MET A 146 -11.29 3.42 0.77
CA MET A 146 -11.81 3.10 2.10
C MET A 146 -10.73 2.37 2.89
N ILE A 147 -10.49 2.75 4.14
CA ILE A 147 -9.58 2.02 5.03
C ILE A 147 -10.40 1.03 5.85
N ALA A 148 -10.12 -0.25 5.68
CA ALA A 148 -10.69 -1.33 6.49
C ALA A 148 -9.66 -1.79 7.53
N LEU A 149 -10.06 -1.85 8.81
CA LEU A 149 -9.21 -2.35 9.89
C LEU A 149 -9.42 -3.86 10.06
N ILE A 150 -8.36 -4.64 9.88
CA ILE A 150 -8.40 -6.10 10.06
C ILE A 150 -7.66 -6.48 11.34
N PRO A 151 -8.30 -7.24 12.26
CA PRO A 151 -7.64 -7.71 13.46
C PRO A 151 -6.51 -8.71 13.14
N LYS A 152 -5.37 -8.58 13.82
CA LYS A 152 -4.23 -9.52 13.73
C LYS A 152 -4.38 -10.69 14.71
N VAL A 153 -5.20 -10.54 15.74
CA VAL A 153 -5.45 -11.49 16.83
C VAL A 153 -6.95 -11.63 17.06
N GLU A 154 -7.40 -12.70 17.69
CA GLU A 154 -8.84 -12.99 17.87
C GLU A 154 -9.58 -11.91 18.65
N THR A 155 -8.97 -11.37 19.71
CA THR A 155 -9.55 -10.32 20.54
C THR A 155 -8.57 -9.14 20.63
N PRO A 156 -8.65 -8.18 19.70
CA PRO A 156 -7.77 -7.03 19.72
C PRO A 156 -8.17 -6.07 20.85
N LEU A 157 -7.18 -5.59 21.60
CA LEU A 157 -7.39 -4.63 22.68
C LEU A 157 -6.98 -3.22 22.28
N ASN A 158 -5.94 -3.07 21.46
CA ASN A 158 -5.39 -1.77 21.08
C ASN A 158 -5.13 -1.64 19.57
N ALA A 159 -4.95 -0.41 19.11
CA ALA A 159 -4.81 -0.09 17.69
C ALA A 159 -3.64 -0.81 17.00
N SER A 160 -2.58 -1.17 17.74
CA SER A 160 -1.41 -1.89 17.20
C SER A 160 -1.72 -3.29 16.69
N GLN A 161 -2.76 -3.91 17.24
CA GLN A 161 -3.23 -5.25 16.91
C GLN A 161 -4.16 -5.26 15.70
N TYR A 162 -4.41 -4.11 15.07
CA TYR A 162 -5.08 -4.02 13.79
C TYR A 162 -4.07 -3.79 12.66
N ARG A 163 -4.47 -4.22 11.47
CA ARG A 163 -3.80 -3.94 10.21
C ARG A 163 -4.75 -3.11 9.33
N PRO A 164 -4.35 -1.91 8.90
CA PRO A 164 -5.15 -1.14 7.97
C PRO A 164 -5.00 -1.75 6.57
N ILE A 165 -6.11 -1.84 5.84
CA ILE A 165 -6.15 -2.25 4.44
C ILE A 165 -6.86 -1.18 3.65
N SER A 166 -6.17 -0.66 2.63
CA SER A 166 -6.72 0.29 1.68
C SER A 166 -7.51 -0.43 0.59
N CYS A 167 -8.81 -0.17 0.54
CA CYS A 167 -9.74 -0.66 -0.48
C CYS A 167 -9.96 0.42 -1.54
N PHE A 168 -9.22 0.32 -2.65
CA PHE A 168 -9.31 1.24 -3.79
C PHE A 168 -10.43 0.87 -4.77
N ASN A 169 -10.90 1.83 -5.57
CA ASN A 169 -11.81 1.53 -6.68
C ASN A 169 -11.17 0.63 -7.74
N MET A 170 -12.01 -0.06 -8.51
CA MET A 170 -11.56 -1.08 -9.45
C MET A 170 -10.73 -0.53 -10.61
N VAL A 171 -11.05 0.68 -11.09
CA VAL A 171 -10.25 1.36 -12.11
C VAL A 171 -8.83 1.62 -11.58
N TYR A 172 -8.68 2.13 -10.35
CA TYR A 172 -7.38 2.32 -9.71
C TYR A 172 -6.59 1.01 -9.58
N LYS A 173 -7.26 -0.07 -9.16
CA LYS A 173 -6.66 -1.41 -9.08
C LYS A 173 -6.20 -1.91 -10.44
N CYS A 174 -6.96 -1.65 -11.49
CA CYS A 174 -6.60 -2.01 -12.86
C CYS A 174 -5.34 -1.24 -13.30
N THR A 175 -5.35 0.10 -13.18
CA THR A 175 -4.22 0.97 -13.52
C THR A 175 -2.94 0.57 -12.80
N THR A 176 -2.98 0.41 -11.47
CA THR A 176 -1.81 -0.01 -10.69
C THR A 176 -1.34 -1.42 -11.05
N LYS A 177 -2.27 -2.33 -11.36
CA LYS A 177 -1.92 -3.70 -11.77
C LYS A 177 -1.23 -3.73 -13.14
N ILE A 178 -1.59 -2.86 -14.07
CA ILE A 178 -0.88 -2.67 -15.35
C ILE A 178 0.59 -2.27 -15.08
N ILE A 179 0.81 -1.25 -14.24
CA ILE A 179 2.16 -0.80 -13.84
C ILE A 179 2.92 -1.96 -13.17
N CYS A 180 2.29 -2.65 -12.22
CA CYS A 180 2.91 -3.77 -11.53
C CYS A 180 3.32 -4.88 -12.50
N ASN A 181 2.47 -5.23 -13.47
CA ASN A 181 2.78 -6.28 -14.44
C ASN A 181 3.99 -5.91 -15.30
N ARG A 182 4.09 -4.64 -15.72
CA ARG A 182 5.23 -4.16 -16.50
C ARG A 182 6.54 -4.18 -15.71
N LEU A 183 6.50 -3.72 -14.45
CA LEU A 183 7.67 -3.75 -13.56
C LEU A 183 8.08 -5.19 -13.19
N LYS A 184 7.11 -6.09 -13.01
CA LYS A 184 7.33 -7.48 -12.59
C LYS A 184 8.23 -8.27 -13.54
N GLU A 185 8.26 -7.91 -14.83
CA GLU A 185 9.12 -8.57 -15.82
C GLU A 185 10.60 -8.21 -15.68
N ILE A 186 10.91 -7.12 -14.98
CA ILE A 186 12.25 -6.52 -14.94
C ILE A 186 12.85 -6.53 -13.54
N ILE A 187 12.03 -6.39 -12.50
CA ILE A 187 12.47 -6.43 -11.09
C ILE A 187 13.38 -7.64 -10.78
N PRO A 188 13.13 -8.87 -11.30
CA PRO A 188 14.03 -10.02 -11.10
C PRO A 188 15.48 -9.80 -11.54
N ASN A 189 15.73 -8.91 -12.50
CA ASN A 189 17.04 -8.66 -13.09
C ASN A 189 17.80 -7.51 -12.41
N ILE A 190 17.18 -6.83 -11.45
CA ILE A 190 17.81 -5.73 -10.68
C ILE A 190 17.89 -6.04 -9.19
N VAL A 191 17.07 -6.98 -8.72
CA VAL A 191 17.02 -7.38 -7.31
C VAL A 191 17.81 -8.67 -7.11
N ALA A 192 18.71 -8.64 -6.12
CA ALA A 192 19.53 -9.77 -5.71
C ALA A 192 18.72 -11.06 -5.49
N GLU A 193 19.31 -12.21 -5.82
CA GLU A 193 18.63 -13.52 -5.82
C GLU A 193 18.09 -13.94 -4.45
N ASN A 194 18.71 -13.47 -3.37
CA ASN A 194 18.33 -13.75 -1.98
C ASN A 194 17.06 -12.99 -1.52
N GLN A 195 16.56 -12.03 -2.30
CA GLN A 195 15.25 -11.42 -2.06
C GLN A 195 14.15 -12.33 -2.65
N THR A 196 13.47 -13.10 -1.82
CA THR A 196 12.38 -13.99 -2.30
C THR A 196 10.99 -13.37 -2.16
N ALA A 197 10.80 -12.49 -1.16
CA ALA A 197 9.50 -11.87 -0.91
C ALA A 197 9.11 -10.94 -2.05
N PHE A 198 7.85 -11.04 -2.50
CA PHE A 198 7.24 -10.24 -3.58
C PHE A 198 7.86 -10.41 -4.98
N MET A 199 8.70 -11.44 -5.17
CA MET A 199 9.34 -11.74 -6.45
C MET A 199 8.64 -12.89 -7.16
N GLN A 200 8.34 -12.73 -8.45
CA GLN A 200 7.73 -13.81 -9.23
C GLN A 200 8.69 -15.00 -9.35
N GLY A 201 8.18 -16.22 -9.14
CA GLY A 201 8.95 -17.45 -9.31
C GLY A 201 9.93 -17.75 -8.17
N ARG A 202 10.05 -16.86 -7.18
CA ARG A 202 10.84 -17.11 -5.96
C ARG A 202 9.91 -17.55 -4.84
N THR A 203 10.37 -18.49 -4.01
CA THR A 203 9.56 -19.06 -2.93
C THR A 203 10.25 -18.87 -1.59
N MET A 204 9.45 -18.76 -0.52
CA MET A 204 9.98 -18.67 0.85
C MET A 204 10.82 -19.89 1.23
N MET A 205 10.55 -21.05 0.60
CA MET A 205 11.29 -22.29 0.81
C MET A 205 12.78 -22.14 0.43
N GLN A 206 13.10 -21.40 -0.63
CA GLN A 206 14.49 -21.13 -1.02
C GLN A 206 15.26 -20.43 0.09
N ASN A 207 14.65 -19.42 0.73
CA ASN A 207 15.26 -18.75 1.88
C ASN A 207 15.41 -19.67 3.08
N MET A 208 14.46 -20.57 3.33
CA MET A 208 14.58 -21.56 4.40
C MET A 208 15.78 -22.50 4.18
N LEU A 209 16.00 -22.96 2.94
CA LEU A 209 17.15 -23.79 2.58
C LEU A 209 18.47 -23.04 2.77
N ILE A 210 18.56 -21.79 2.28
CA ILE A 210 19.73 -20.93 2.47
C ILE A 210 20.01 -20.73 3.97
N CYS A 211 18.99 -20.43 4.78
CA CYS A 211 19.14 -20.31 6.22
C CYS A 211 19.65 -21.62 6.86
N HIS A 212 19.14 -22.78 6.42
CA HIS A 212 19.57 -24.08 6.93
C HIS A 212 21.06 -24.35 6.59
N ASP A 213 21.51 -24.02 5.38
CA ASP A 213 22.91 -24.15 4.99
C ASP A 213 23.83 -23.20 5.76
N ILE A 214 23.39 -21.95 6.00
CA ILE A 214 24.11 -21.00 6.86
C ILE A 214 24.23 -21.55 8.29
N LEU A 215 23.14 -22.09 8.87
CA LEU A 215 23.14 -22.69 10.21
C LEU A 215 24.06 -23.91 10.30
N ARG A 216 24.10 -24.75 9.26
CA ARG A 216 24.99 -25.91 9.21
C ARG A 216 26.46 -25.48 9.26
N HIS A 217 26.82 -24.42 8.56
CA HIS A 217 28.18 -23.86 8.60
C HIS A 217 28.47 -23.19 9.95
N TYR A 218 27.51 -22.45 10.49
CA TYR A 218 27.62 -21.82 11.81
C TYR A 218 27.95 -22.82 12.93
N ASN A 219 27.36 -24.03 12.88
CA ASN A 219 27.57 -25.07 13.88
C ASN A 219 28.94 -25.77 13.78
N ARG A 220 29.68 -25.57 12.67
CA ARG A 220 31.06 -26.04 12.56
C ARG A 220 31.93 -25.01 13.29
N LYS A 221 32.47 -25.36 14.46
CA LYS A 221 33.28 -24.49 15.35
C LYS A 221 34.64 -24.08 14.77
N THR A 222 34.72 -23.82 13.46
CA THR A 222 35.96 -23.53 12.75
C THR A 222 36.36 -22.06 12.85
N LEU A 223 35.39 -21.15 12.98
CA LEU A 223 35.61 -19.70 13.11
C LEU A 223 34.56 -19.06 14.05
N PRO A 224 34.92 -18.00 14.80
CA PRO A 224 33.93 -17.18 15.50
C PRO A 224 32.89 -16.62 14.52
N SER A 225 31.61 -16.89 14.78
CA SER A 225 30.50 -16.52 13.89
C SER A 225 29.35 -15.90 14.69
N CYS A 226 28.56 -15.01 14.08
CA CYS A 226 27.33 -14.43 14.66
C CYS A 226 26.21 -14.43 13.61
N MET A 227 24.97 -14.72 14.04
CA MET A 227 23.77 -14.63 13.21
C MET A 227 22.83 -13.56 13.77
N MET A 228 22.31 -12.69 12.91
CA MET A 228 21.39 -11.62 13.28
C MET A 228 20.05 -11.80 12.57
N LYS A 229 18.96 -11.83 13.35
CA LYS A 229 17.59 -11.70 12.86
C LYS A 229 17.14 -10.26 13.09
N ILE A 230 16.90 -9.54 12.00
CA ILE A 230 16.47 -8.14 12.02
C ILE A 230 15.04 -8.10 11.48
N ASP A 231 14.13 -7.47 12.22
CA ASP A 231 12.76 -7.23 11.79
C ASP A 231 12.49 -5.72 11.77
N LEU A 232 11.74 -5.26 10.76
CA LEU A 232 11.40 -3.86 10.60
C LEU A 232 10.01 -3.63 11.19
N ARG A 233 9.94 -2.82 12.24
CA ARG A 233 8.67 -2.39 12.82
C ARG A 233 7.89 -1.59 11.77
N LYS A 234 6.73 -2.11 11.35
CA LYS A 234 5.74 -1.43 10.50
C LYS A 234 6.38 -0.66 9.32
N ALA A 235 7.12 -1.38 8.48
CA ALA A 235 7.94 -0.81 7.40
C ALA A 235 7.21 0.12 6.39
N TYR A 236 5.89 0.03 6.29
CA TYR A 236 5.07 0.90 5.43
C TYR A 236 4.52 2.13 6.16
N ASP A 237 4.54 2.13 7.48
CA ASP A 237 3.91 3.15 8.32
C ASP A 237 4.95 4.01 9.09
N MET A 238 6.21 3.57 9.16
CA MET A 238 7.31 4.32 9.79
C MET A 238 8.15 5.03 8.73
N GLY A 239 8.13 6.36 8.72
CA GLY A 239 8.87 7.19 7.75
C GLY A 239 9.66 8.32 8.43
N HIS A 240 10.87 8.57 7.92
CA HIS A 240 11.71 9.70 8.32
C HIS A 240 11.78 10.75 7.20
N LEU A 241 12.10 12.01 7.52
CA LEU A 241 12.20 13.10 6.56
C LEU A 241 13.10 12.78 5.35
N SER A 242 14.25 12.17 5.59
CA SER A 242 15.15 11.74 4.52
C SER A 242 14.62 10.55 3.71
N SER A 243 13.73 9.71 4.28
CA SER A 243 12.99 8.70 3.50
C SER A 243 11.98 9.37 2.58
N VAL A 244 11.26 10.40 3.06
CA VAL A 244 10.37 11.22 2.23
C VAL A 244 11.14 11.84 1.07
N ARG A 245 12.32 12.42 1.34
CA ARG A 245 13.21 12.94 0.29
C ARG A 245 13.61 11.88 -0.74
N ARG A 246 13.98 10.67 -0.31
CA ARG A 246 14.32 9.58 -1.24
C ARG A 246 13.13 9.12 -2.08
N VAL A 247 11.94 9.08 -1.48
CA VAL A 247 10.70 8.78 -2.21
C VAL A 247 10.46 9.86 -3.27
N LEU A 248 10.66 11.13 -2.95
CA LEU A 248 10.55 12.23 -3.91
C LEU A 248 11.61 12.15 -5.02
N GLU A 249 12.86 11.86 -4.68
CA GLU A 249 13.92 11.62 -5.68
C GLU A 249 13.54 10.46 -6.61
N ALA A 250 13.02 9.35 -6.06
CA ALA A 250 12.54 8.22 -6.84
C ALA A 250 11.31 8.57 -7.71
N LEU A 251 10.37 9.35 -7.19
CA LEU A 251 9.21 9.86 -7.94
C LEU A 251 9.65 10.78 -9.07
N ASN A 252 10.65 11.64 -8.85
CA ASN A 252 11.23 12.49 -9.89
C ASN A 252 11.92 11.64 -10.97
N HIS A 253 12.69 10.62 -10.58
CA HIS A 253 13.28 9.69 -11.56
C HIS A 253 12.21 8.93 -12.35
N PHE A 254 11.15 8.46 -11.68
CA PHE A 254 10.01 7.82 -12.32
C PHE A 254 9.30 8.79 -13.27
N SER A 255 9.09 10.04 -12.87
CA SER A 255 8.51 11.08 -13.71
C SER A 255 9.37 11.37 -14.93
N SER A 256 10.69 11.47 -14.78
CA SER A 256 11.61 11.65 -15.91
C SER A 256 11.59 10.46 -16.87
N ALA A 257 11.45 9.25 -16.35
CA ALA A 257 11.43 8.04 -17.17
C ALA A 257 10.09 7.79 -17.85
N THR A 258 8.97 8.11 -17.20
CA THR A 258 7.63 7.74 -17.67
C THR A 258 6.80 8.91 -18.20
N GLY A 259 7.21 10.15 -17.93
CA GLY A 259 6.38 11.34 -18.15
C GLY A 259 5.27 11.54 -17.11
N LEU A 260 5.10 10.62 -16.15
CA LEU A 260 4.06 10.69 -15.13
C LEU A 260 4.49 11.60 -13.97
N ILE A 261 3.90 12.79 -13.90
CA ILE A 261 4.23 13.80 -12.88
C ILE A 261 3.24 13.71 -11.72
N ALA A 262 3.74 13.78 -10.48
CA ALA A 262 2.88 13.92 -9.30
C ALA A 262 2.12 15.26 -9.37
N ASN A 263 0.78 15.22 -9.30
CA ASN A 263 -0.03 16.42 -9.33
C ASN A 263 0.11 17.20 -8.01
N LEU A 264 0.91 18.28 -8.03
CA LEU A 264 1.20 19.10 -6.84
C LEU A 264 -0.06 19.80 -6.30
N ASP A 265 -0.98 20.21 -7.18
CA ASP A 265 -2.19 20.94 -6.79
C ASP A 265 -3.21 20.06 -6.06
N LYS A 266 -3.18 18.75 -6.32
CA LYS A 266 -4.06 17.75 -5.67
C LYS A 266 -3.37 16.97 -4.56
N SER A 267 -2.09 17.21 -4.34
CA SER A 267 -1.29 16.49 -3.36
C SER A 267 -0.94 17.41 -2.21
N SER A 268 -1.34 17.00 -1.01
CA SER A 268 -1.03 17.72 0.22
C SER A 268 -0.38 16.78 1.22
N ILE A 269 0.60 17.29 1.95
CA ILE A 269 1.18 16.59 3.08
C ILE A 269 0.41 16.97 4.33
N PHE A 270 -0.16 15.97 4.99
CA PHE A 270 -0.71 16.12 6.32
C PHE A 270 0.36 15.72 7.33
N VAL A 271 0.69 16.64 8.23
CA VAL A 271 1.65 16.40 9.30
C VAL A 271 0.94 16.43 10.64
N ALA A 272 1.29 15.51 11.53
CA ALA A 272 0.80 15.45 12.89
C ALA A 272 1.93 14.98 13.81
N GLY A 273 2.01 15.51 15.02
CA GLY A 273 3.02 15.09 16.00
C GLY A 273 4.48 15.45 15.66
N VAL A 274 4.72 16.31 14.66
CA VAL A 274 6.05 16.79 14.28
C VAL A 274 6.28 18.23 14.74
N ASP A 275 7.52 18.56 15.11
CA ASP A 275 7.89 19.93 15.47
C ASP A 275 7.78 20.91 14.28
N LEU A 276 7.77 22.20 14.60
CA LEU A 276 7.61 23.27 13.61
C LEU A 276 8.78 23.31 12.61
N ALA A 277 10.00 22.96 13.03
CA ALA A 277 11.17 22.95 12.17
C ALA A 277 11.07 21.86 11.09
N THR A 278 10.69 20.65 11.50
CA THR A 278 10.44 19.49 10.64
C THR A 278 9.27 19.74 9.69
N ARG A 279 8.19 20.40 10.16
CA ARG A 279 7.07 20.83 9.33
C ARG A 279 7.52 21.79 8.22
N ASN A 280 8.36 22.76 8.54
CA ASN A 280 8.88 23.71 7.55
C ASN A 280 9.83 23.04 6.55
N LEU A 281 10.71 22.14 7.02
CA LEU A 281 11.59 21.35 6.16
C LEU A 281 10.81 20.45 5.20
N LEU A 282 9.71 19.82 5.65
CA LEU A 282 8.84 19.02 4.78
C LEU A 282 8.24 19.88 3.66
N LYS A 283 7.76 21.08 3.99
CA LYS A 283 7.22 22.01 2.99
C LYS A 283 8.27 22.39 1.94
N GLU A 284 9.50 22.67 2.38
CA GLU A 284 10.60 23.05 1.50
C GLU A 284 11.09 21.89 0.62
N TYR A 285 11.18 20.67 1.16
CA TYR A 285 11.72 19.53 0.43
C TYR A 285 10.74 18.88 -0.55
N THR A 286 9.44 19.00 -0.30
CA THR A 286 8.43 18.22 -1.03
C THR A 286 7.69 19.02 -2.08
N TRP A 287 7.71 20.36 -1.98
CA TRP A 287 6.92 21.28 -2.79
C TRP A 287 5.39 21.04 -2.73
N PHE A 288 4.93 20.13 -1.88
CA PHE A 288 3.51 19.88 -1.64
C PHE A 288 2.97 20.87 -0.61
N SER A 289 1.69 21.22 -0.77
CA SER A 289 0.99 22.05 0.22
C SER A 289 0.84 21.30 1.55
N LEU A 290 1.00 22.01 2.68
CA LEU A 290 0.65 21.45 3.98
C LEU A 290 -0.87 21.46 4.12
N GLY A 291 -1.46 20.28 4.25
CA GLY A 291 -2.88 20.12 4.55
C GLY A 291 -3.15 20.22 6.05
N GLU A 292 -4.29 20.80 6.41
CA GLU A 292 -4.78 20.86 7.79
C GLU A 292 -6.10 20.11 7.93
N PHE A 293 -6.34 19.52 9.10
CA PHE A 293 -7.64 18.94 9.43
C PHE A 293 -8.53 20.01 10.09
N PRO A 294 -9.84 20.06 9.81
CA PRO A 294 -10.57 19.17 8.92
C PRO A 294 -10.35 19.52 7.44
N THR A 295 -10.08 18.51 6.62
CA THR A 295 -9.91 18.67 5.16
C THR A 295 -11.04 17.97 4.43
N ARG A 296 -11.30 18.32 3.17
CA ARG A 296 -12.15 17.49 2.31
C ARG A 296 -11.27 16.57 1.49
N TYR A 297 -11.32 15.28 1.78
CA TYR A 297 -10.80 14.30 0.85
C TYR A 297 -11.95 13.81 -0.01
N LEU A 298 -11.92 14.17 -1.29
CA LEU A 298 -12.94 13.74 -2.27
C LEU A 298 -14.35 14.27 -1.98
N GLY A 299 -14.46 15.50 -1.50
CA GLY A 299 -15.74 16.14 -1.15
C GLY A 299 -16.29 15.74 0.22
N LEU A 300 -15.74 14.69 0.84
CA LEU A 300 -16.10 14.25 2.19
C LEU A 300 -15.22 14.94 3.23
N PRO A 301 -15.81 15.55 4.28
CA PRO A 301 -15.04 16.13 5.37
C PRO A 301 -14.33 15.02 6.17
N LEU A 302 -13.00 15.01 6.08
CA LEU A 302 -12.12 14.38 7.05
C LEU A 302 -11.95 15.35 8.22
N SER A 303 -12.76 15.17 9.26
CA SER A 303 -12.75 15.98 10.48
C SER A 303 -12.63 15.10 11.73
N TYR A 304 -12.09 15.68 12.80
CA TYR A 304 -12.14 15.10 14.16
C TYR A 304 -13.43 15.48 14.91
N LYS A 305 -14.26 16.36 14.33
CA LYS A 305 -15.58 16.77 14.84
C LYS A 305 -16.59 16.81 13.70
N LYS A 306 -17.79 16.27 13.93
CA LYS A 306 -18.92 16.41 12.99
C LYS A 306 -19.21 17.88 12.66
#